data_AF-A0A067PKP5-F1
#
_entry.id   AF-A0A067PKP5-F1
#
_cell.length_a   1.000
_cell.length_b   1.000
_cell.length_c   1.000
_cell.angle_alpha   90.00
_cell.angle_beta   90.00
_cell.angle_gamma   90.00
#
_symmetry.space_group_name_H-M   'P 1'
#
loop_
_entity.id
_entity.type
_entity.pdbx_description
1 polymer ?
#
loop_
_entity_poly.entity_id
_entity_poly.type
_entity_poly.pdbx_seq_one_letter_code
_entity_poly.pdbx_strand_id
1 'polypeptide(L)'
;MAVVSANRPTNRLVRKPAHMGKVTFADLQVVFKFSKNKLNHLRGKIQDLVKEYVDVNRTWASQDPERMKALKHKVVDRIPALGAYEDSWPVEVIARCWLKKERECESYISVHGMDTDIMEEYVDEDLVDGMPPSSKNSPGRRSEGPVPVTPLSRSTRSSRPAFASTSAPSTSSSTPSSPVSQSFGSGGRRQNGSTSQVRSPATNSPTRGSPTDPENTVQEWLEGYGIEDLYERFAAAGITSADELGRSAAWSEETRRALYDKILGEIKADLFYETQLGDALRLQD
;
A
#
# COMPACT_ATOMS: atom_id res chain seq x y z
N MET A 1 11.39 33.10 39.47
CA MET A 1 10.61 32.84 38.24
C MET A 1 11.18 31.61 37.58
N ALA A 2 10.50 30.47 37.67
CA ALA A 2 10.95 29.22 37.05
C ALA A 2 10.52 29.21 35.58
N VAL A 3 11.49 29.16 34.68
CA VAL A 3 11.24 29.02 33.24
C VAL A 3 10.86 27.57 33.00
N VAL A 4 9.57 27.29 32.85
CA VAL A 4 9.06 25.98 32.45
C VAL A 4 9.47 25.78 30.99
N SER A 5 10.61 25.10 30.78
CA SER A 5 11.00 24.60 29.47
C SER A 5 9.94 23.60 29.01
N ALA A 6 9.04 24.05 28.15
CA ALA A 6 8.13 23.17 27.44
C ALA A 6 8.97 22.20 26.60
N ASN A 7 9.03 20.94 27.04
CA ASN A 7 9.54 19.84 26.23
C ASN A 7 8.65 19.71 24.99
N ARG A 8 8.96 20.46 23.93
CA ARG A 8 8.35 20.25 22.63
C ARG A 8 8.71 18.84 22.21
N PRO A 9 7.74 17.94 21.97
CA PRO A 9 8.04 16.65 21.40
C PRO A 9 8.79 16.93 20.09
N THR A 10 10.04 16.48 20.02
CA THR A 10 10.79 16.51 18.77
C THR A 10 10.08 15.52 17.86
N ASN A 11 9.15 16.02 17.05
CA ASN A 11 8.52 15.28 15.98
C ASN A 11 9.62 14.90 14.99
N ARG A 12 10.29 13.80 15.28
CA ARG A 12 11.27 13.20 14.37
C ARG A 12 10.48 12.73 13.17
N LEU A 13 10.69 13.38 12.04
CA LEU A 13 10.14 12.95 10.77
C LEU A 13 10.53 11.49 10.54
N VAL A 14 9.57 10.68 10.12
CA VAL A 14 9.80 9.28 9.77
C VAL A 14 10.64 9.27 8.49
N ARG A 15 11.85 8.71 8.60
CA ARG A 15 12.84 8.73 7.51
C ARG A 15 12.37 7.95 6.29
N LYS A 16 12.82 8.42 5.13
CA LYS A 16 12.60 7.74 3.84
C LYS A 16 13.37 6.40 3.80
N PRO A 17 12.74 5.28 3.43
CA PRO A 17 13.44 4.01 3.23
C PRO A 17 14.52 4.11 2.15
N ALA A 18 15.67 3.46 2.36
CA ALA A 18 16.79 3.47 1.40
C ALA A 18 16.42 2.85 0.04
N HIS A 19 15.45 1.93 0.01
CA HIS A 19 15.04 1.20 -1.19
C HIS A 19 13.58 1.43 -1.55
N MET A 20 13.23 2.68 -1.84
CA MET A 20 11.87 3.09 -2.24
C MET A 20 11.28 2.31 -3.43
N GLY A 21 12.10 1.70 -4.28
CA GLY A 21 11.62 0.90 -5.41
C GLY A 21 11.01 -0.44 -5.01
N LYS A 22 11.24 -0.90 -3.78
CA LYS A 22 10.76 -2.19 -3.26
C LYS A 22 9.64 -2.07 -2.24
N VAL A 23 9.33 -0.84 -1.81
CA VAL A 23 8.29 -0.60 -0.81
C VAL A 23 6.93 -0.88 -1.45
N THR A 24 6.22 -1.86 -0.93
CA THR A 24 4.88 -2.24 -1.38
C THR A 24 3.80 -1.48 -0.61
N PHE A 25 2.55 -1.66 -1.00
CA PHE A 25 1.42 -1.11 -0.27
C PHE A 25 1.24 -1.77 1.11
N ALA A 26 1.55 -3.07 1.23
CA ALA A 26 1.57 -3.77 2.51
C ALA A 26 2.61 -3.19 3.48
N ASP A 27 3.79 -2.80 2.97
CA ASP A 27 4.81 -2.13 3.78
C ASP A 27 4.29 -0.80 4.35
N LEU A 28 3.50 -0.04 3.56
CA LEU A 28 2.86 1.19 4.05
C LEU A 28 1.89 0.89 5.19
N GLN A 29 1.10 -0.18 5.10
CA GLN A 29 0.19 -0.59 6.17
C GLN A 29 0.92 -0.79 7.50
N VAL A 30 2.07 -1.48 7.47
CA VAL A 30 2.92 -1.70 8.66
C VAL A 30 3.48 -0.38 9.21
N VAL A 31 3.93 0.52 8.33
CA VAL A 31 4.54 1.80 8.70
C VAL A 31 3.52 2.77 9.30
N PHE A 32 2.32 2.85 8.71
CA PHE A 32 1.24 3.72 9.18
C PHE A 32 0.49 3.15 10.38
N LYS A 33 0.52 1.82 10.57
CA LYS A 33 -0.38 1.10 11.46
C LYS A 33 -1.86 1.41 11.16
N PHE A 34 -2.18 1.62 9.89
CA PHE A 34 -3.55 1.86 9.44
C PHE A 34 -4.25 0.53 9.15
N SER A 35 -5.56 0.52 9.31
CA SER A 35 -6.38 -0.56 8.76
C SER A 35 -6.30 -0.52 7.22
N LYS A 36 -6.53 -1.67 6.58
CA LYS A 36 -6.56 -1.78 5.11
C LYS A 36 -7.54 -0.76 4.50
N ASN A 37 -8.70 -0.59 5.14
CA ASN A 37 -9.77 0.31 4.70
C ASN A 37 -9.32 1.77 4.74
N LYS A 38 -8.71 2.20 5.87
CA LYS A 38 -8.17 3.56 6.02
C LYS A 38 -7.06 3.84 5.01
N LEU A 39 -6.23 2.84 4.71
CA LEU A 39 -5.18 2.95 3.70
C LEU A 39 -5.76 3.02 2.27
N ASN A 40 -6.82 2.27 1.98
CA ASN A 40 -7.55 2.35 0.71
C ASN A 40 -8.23 3.71 0.52
N HIS A 41 -8.87 4.23 1.56
CA HIS A 41 -9.45 5.58 1.55
C HIS A 41 -8.40 6.65 1.30
N LEU A 42 -7.27 6.57 2.03
CA LEU A 42 -6.12 7.44 1.83
C LEU A 42 -5.64 7.40 0.38
N ARG A 43 -5.55 6.20 -0.18
CA ARG A 43 -5.14 5.98 -1.56
C ARG A 43 -6.12 6.60 -2.55
N GLY A 44 -7.43 6.43 -2.39
CA GLY A 44 -8.44 7.06 -3.25
C GLY A 44 -8.26 8.59 -3.28
N LYS A 45 -8.14 9.22 -2.11
CA LYS A 45 -7.89 10.67 -2.00
C LYS A 45 -6.61 11.12 -2.70
N ILE A 46 -5.54 10.32 -2.61
CA ILE A 46 -4.28 10.62 -3.30
C ILE A 46 -4.44 10.43 -4.80
N GLN A 47 -5.12 9.38 -5.27
CA GLN A 47 -5.35 9.12 -6.69
C GLN A 47 -6.08 10.26 -7.37
N ASP A 48 -7.12 10.82 -6.75
CA ASP A 48 -7.84 11.97 -7.28
C ASP A 48 -6.92 13.16 -7.53
N LEU A 49 -6.00 13.43 -6.60
CA LEU A 49 -4.99 14.47 -6.76
C LEU A 49 -3.94 14.09 -7.81
N VAL A 50 -3.52 12.83 -7.85
CA VAL A 50 -2.53 12.36 -8.84
C VAL A 50 -3.07 12.57 -10.26
N LYS A 51 -4.35 12.29 -10.52
CA LYS A 51 -5.00 12.55 -11.83
C LYS A 51 -4.92 14.01 -12.26
N GLU A 52 -4.92 14.96 -11.32
CA GLU A 52 -4.84 16.41 -11.61
C GLU A 52 -3.40 16.88 -11.87
N TYR A 53 -2.41 16.32 -11.16
CA TYR A 53 -1.02 16.83 -11.18
C TYR A 53 -0.05 15.96 -11.99
N VAL A 54 -0.40 14.73 -12.36
CA VAL A 54 0.53 13.75 -12.94
C VAL A 54 0.05 13.28 -14.31
N ASP A 55 0.99 13.15 -15.26
CA ASP A 55 0.70 12.60 -16.58
C ASP A 55 0.76 11.07 -16.54
N VAL A 56 -0.39 10.41 -16.70
CA VAL A 56 -0.54 8.95 -16.65
C VAL A 56 0.34 8.25 -17.69
N ASN A 57 0.59 8.89 -18.84
CA ASN A 57 1.37 8.32 -19.94
C ASN A 57 2.89 8.32 -19.67
N ARG A 58 3.35 9.03 -18.64
CA ARG A 58 4.78 9.18 -18.34
C ARG A 58 5.23 8.27 -17.21
N THR A 59 6.52 7.95 -17.19
CA THR A 59 7.11 7.25 -16.03
C THR A 59 7.26 8.21 -14.85
N TRP A 60 7.26 7.68 -13.63
CA TRP A 60 7.46 8.47 -12.41
C TRP A 60 8.69 9.37 -12.49
N ALA A 61 9.81 8.84 -13.03
CA ALA A 61 11.06 9.57 -13.18
C ALA A 61 11.02 10.65 -14.28
N SER A 62 10.03 10.60 -15.18
CA SER A 62 9.85 11.55 -16.29
C SER A 62 8.77 12.59 -16.01
N GLN A 63 8.21 12.62 -14.80
CA GLN A 63 7.23 13.62 -14.40
C GLN A 63 7.89 14.98 -14.19
N ASP A 64 7.11 16.05 -14.36
CA ASP A 64 7.57 17.40 -14.09
C ASP A 64 7.80 17.61 -12.58
N PRO A 65 9.04 17.92 -12.13
CA PRO A 65 9.35 18.06 -10.71
C PRO A 65 8.53 19.16 -10.02
N GLU A 66 8.12 20.22 -10.72
CA GLU A 66 7.32 21.30 -10.13
C GLU A 66 5.90 20.81 -9.82
N ARG A 67 5.26 20.11 -10.76
CA ARG A 67 3.95 19.49 -10.54
C ARG A 67 3.99 18.42 -9.45
N MET A 68 5.06 17.62 -9.38
CA MET A 68 5.25 16.64 -8.31
C MET A 68 5.39 17.29 -6.93
N LYS A 69 6.07 18.44 -6.85
CA LYS A 69 6.17 19.23 -5.62
C LYS A 69 4.81 19.81 -5.22
N ALA A 70 4.05 20.34 -6.18
CA ALA A 70 2.70 20.86 -5.95
C ALA A 70 1.73 19.76 -5.47
N LEU A 71 1.78 18.57 -6.09
CA LEU A 71 1.02 17.39 -5.67
C LEU A 71 1.30 17.07 -4.20
N LYS A 72 2.58 16.94 -3.81
CA LYS A 72 2.95 16.62 -2.42
C LYS A 72 2.42 17.67 -1.44
N HIS A 73 2.56 18.95 -1.76
CA HIS A 73 2.03 20.04 -0.93
C HIS A 73 0.51 19.90 -0.76
N LYS A 74 -0.24 19.74 -1.86
CA LYS A 74 -1.71 19.58 -1.83
C LYS A 74 -2.16 18.35 -1.06
N VAL A 75 -1.43 17.24 -1.18
CA VAL A 75 -1.73 16.02 -0.43
C VAL A 75 -1.51 16.23 1.08
N VAL A 76 -0.42 16.88 1.47
CA VAL A 76 -0.14 17.19 2.90
C VAL A 76 -1.17 18.19 3.45
N ASP A 77 -1.60 19.17 2.67
CA ASP A 77 -2.66 20.11 3.07
C ASP A 77 -3.98 19.37 3.34
N ARG A 78 -4.36 18.42 2.48
CA ARG A 78 -5.59 17.62 2.66
C ARG A 78 -5.47 16.53 3.72
N ILE A 79 -4.26 15.99 3.91
CA ILE A 79 -3.99 14.86 4.78
C ILE A 79 -2.75 15.16 5.63
N PRO A 80 -2.89 15.99 6.69
CA PRO A 80 -1.75 16.46 7.49
C PRO A 80 -0.92 15.35 8.12
N ALA A 81 -1.50 14.17 8.36
CA ALA A 81 -0.80 12.99 8.87
C ALA A 81 0.41 12.58 8.01
N LEU A 82 0.38 12.85 6.70
CA LEU A 82 1.47 12.56 5.78
C LEU A 82 2.65 13.54 5.91
N GLY A 83 2.45 14.68 6.57
CA GLY A 83 3.51 15.63 6.91
C GLY A 83 4.48 15.12 7.98
N ALA A 84 4.16 14.03 8.68
CA ALA A 84 5.05 13.38 9.64
C ALA A 84 6.20 12.59 8.97
N TYR A 85 6.19 12.46 7.64
CA TYR A 85 7.14 11.66 6.87
C TYR A 85 8.08 12.56 6.08
N GLU A 86 9.37 12.19 6.05
CA GLU A 86 10.40 12.89 5.30
C GLU A 86 10.03 12.97 3.80
N ASP A 87 10.05 14.18 3.25
CA ASP A 87 9.67 14.47 1.85
C ASP A 87 8.29 13.93 1.42
N SER A 88 7.42 13.64 2.39
CA SER A 88 6.13 12.98 2.17
C SER A 88 6.27 11.72 1.28
N TRP A 89 7.30 10.92 1.52
CA TRP A 89 7.62 9.73 0.72
C TRP A 89 6.46 8.73 0.55
N PRO A 90 5.48 8.57 1.46
CA PRO A 90 4.36 7.67 1.22
C PRO A 90 3.47 8.10 0.05
N VAL A 91 3.34 9.42 -0.20
CA VAL A 91 2.63 9.95 -1.37
C VAL A 91 3.29 9.45 -2.66
N GLU A 92 4.62 9.43 -2.67
CA GLU A 92 5.41 8.93 -3.80
C GLU A 92 5.22 7.43 -4.03
N VAL A 93 5.13 6.61 -2.97
CA VAL A 93 4.86 5.17 -3.12
C VAL A 93 3.47 4.94 -3.69
N ILE A 94 2.43 5.55 -3.08
CA ILE A 94 1.03 5.35 -3.47
C ILE A 94 0.81 5.78 -4.93
N ALA A 95 1.31 6.96 -5.29
CA ALA A 95 1.15 7.48 -6.64
C ALA A 95 1.92 6.65 -7.69
N ARG A 96 3.12 6.16 -7.35
CA ARG A 96 3.90 5.29 -8.25
C ARG A 96 3.23 3.94 -8.46
N CYS A 97 2.72 3.31 -7.39
CA CYS A 97 1.97 2.06 -7.48
C CYS A 97 0.73 2.23 -8.37
N TRP A 98 0.00 3.34 -8.18
CA TRP A 98 -1.16 3.65 -9.01
C TRP A 98 -0.80 3.85 -10.50
N LEU A 99 0.20 4.67 -10.83
CA LEU A 99 0.64 4.87 -12.23
C LEU A 99 1.13 3.60 -12.91
N LYS A 100 1.75 2.69 -12.14
CA LYS A 100 2.17 1.39 -12.65
C LYS A 100 0.94 0.57 -13.04
N LYS A 101 -0.02 0.45 -12.12
CA LYS A 101 -1.28 -0.27 -12.33
C LYS A 101 -2.05 0.29 -13.54
N GLU A 102 -2.22 1.61 -13.61
CA GLU A 102 -3.00 2.26 -14.68
C GLU A 102 -2.46 1.93 -16.07
N ARG A 103 -1.13 1.98 -16.24
CA ARG A 103 -0.47 1.63 -17.51
C ARG A 103 -0.50 0.15 -17.82
N GLU A 104 -0.46 -0.71 -16.79
CA GLU A 104 -0.62 -2.15 -16.98
C GLU A 104 -2.05 -2.48 -17.42
N CYS A 105 -3.06 -1.82 -16.86
CA CYS A 105 -4.45 -1.92 -17.31
C CYS A 105 -4.61 -1.45 -18.77
N GLU A 106 -4.09 -0.28 -19.12
CA GLU A 106 -4.15 0.24 -20.48
C GLU A 106 -3.46 -0.68 -21.50
N SER A 107 -2.28 -1.20 -21.15
CA SER A 107 -1.58 -2.18 -21.98
C SER A 107 -2.36 -3.49 -22.11
N TYR A 108 -3.04 -3.94 -21.05
CA TYR A 108 -3.81 -5.17 -21.07
C TYR A 108 -5.03 -5.05 -21.98
N ILE A 109 -5.78 -3.94 -21.85
CA ILE A 109 -6.93 -3.60 -22.69
C ILE A 109 -6.50 -3.55 -24.16
N SER A 110 -5.39 -2.89 -24.47
CA SER A 110 -4.87 -2.81 -25.84
C SER A 110 -4.52 -4.17 -26.45
N VAL A 111 -4.12 -5.15 -25.65
CA VAL A 111 -3.71 -6.49 -26.14
C VAL A 111 -4.91 -7.43 -26.24
N HIS A 112 -5.86 -7.37 -25.31
CA HIS A 112 -6.95 -8.34 -25.21
C HIS A 112 -8.28 -7.85 -25.80
N GLY A 113 -8.40 -6.56 -26.11
CA GLY A 113 -9.64 -5.97 -26.63
C GLY A 113 -10.82 -6.15 -25.67
N MET A 114 -10.56 -6.23 -24.37
CA MET A 114 -11.61 -6.29 -23.36
C MET A 114 -12.22 -4.91 -23.14
N ASP A 115 -13.55 -4.86 -23.06
CA ASP A 115 -14.28 -3.66 -22.69
C ASP A 115 -13.89 -3.24 -21.27
N THR A 116 -13.64 -1.94 -21.11
CA THR A 116 -13.19 -1.30 -19.86
C THR A 116 -14.11 -1.54 -18.68
N ASP A 117 -15.41 -1.72 -18.94
CA ASP A 117 -16.45 -1.82 -17.92
C ASP A 117 -16.36 -3.11 -17.09
N ILE A 118 -15.67 -4.15 -17.59
CA ILE A 118 -15.50 -5.43 -16.89
C ILE A 118 -14.26 -5.39 -15.97
N MET A 119 -13.34 -4.45 -16.18
CA MET A 119 -12.05 -4.44 -15.49
C MET A 119 -12.10 -3.78 -14.11
N GLU A 120 -13.08 -2.89 -13.88
CA GLU A 120 -13.22 -2.16 -12.61
C GLU A 120 -13.63 -3.09 -11.45
N GLU A 121 -14.38 -4.16 -11.74
CA GLU A 121 -14.84 -5.14 -10.74
C GLU A 121 -13.78 -6.18 -10.35
N TYR A 122 -12.76 -6.41 -11.19
CA TYR A 122 -11.82 -7.54 -11.01
C TYR A 122 -10.53 -7.23 -10.27
N VAL A 123 -10.24 -5.96 -9.97
CA VAL A 123 -8.95 -5.63 -9.32
C VAL A 123 -9.08 -5.54 -7.82
N ASP A 124 -9.39 -6.68 -7.21
CA ASP A 124 -9.17 -6.89 -5.78
C ASP A 124 -7.66 -6.99 -5.53
N GLU A 125 -7.15 -5.98 -4.82
CA GLU A 125 -5.74 -5.57 -4.80
C GLU A 125 -4.78 -6.53 -4.08
N ASP A 126 -5.30 -7.54 -3.37
CA ASP A 126 -4.46 -8.53 -2.68
C ASP A 126 -3.85 -9.55 -3.65
N LEU A 127 -4.28 -9.59 -4.92
CA LEU A 127 -3.81 -10.59 -5.89
C LEU A 127 -2.63 -10.11 -6.77
N VAL A 128 -2.31 -8.80 -6.78
CA VAL A 128 -1.38 -8.24 -7.79
C VAL A 128 0.10 -8.41 -7.39
N ASP A 129 0.41 -8.55 -6.10
CA ASP A 129 1.78 -8.88 -5.65
C ASP A 129 2.17 -10.35 -5.91
N GLY A 130 1.22 -11.17 -6.36
CA GLY A 130 1.42 -12.57 -6.77
C GLY A 130 1.38 -12.80 -8.27
N MET A 131 1.12 -11.78 -9.10
CA MET A 131 1.06 -11.98 -10.54
C MET A 131 2.49 -12.24 -11.04
N PRO A 132 2.80 -13.46 -11.53
CA PRO A 132 4.15 -13.79 -11.96
C PRO A 132 4.57 -12.78 -13.02
N PRO A 133 5.80 -12.24 -12.97
CA PRO A 133 6.26 -11.27 -13.94
C PRO A 133 5.96 -11.83 -15.31
N SER A 134 5.09 -11.13 -16.07
CA SER A 134 4.61 -11.56 -17.37
C SER A 134 5.79 -12.14 -18.12
N SER A 135 5.79 -13.48 -18.19
CA SER A 135 6.91 -14.22 -18.73
C SER A 135 7.02 -13.75 -20.16
N LYS A 136 8.06 -12.97 -20.44
CA LYS A 136 8.49 -12.64 -21.80
C LYS A 136 9.01 -13.92 -22.45
N ASN A 137 8.17 -14.95 -22.52
CA ASN A 137 8.26 -16.01 -23.49
C ASN A 137 7.93 -15.34 -24.82
N SER A 138 8.99 -14.74 -25.36
CA SER A 138 9.31 -14.67 -26.77
C SER A 138 8.47 -15.68 -27.54
N PRO A 139 7.67 -15.27 -28.54
CA PRO A 139 7.16 -16.22 -29.50
C PRO A 139 8.39 -16.78 -30.23
N GLY A 140 8.89 -17.89 -29.71
CA GLY A 140 9.75 -18.81 -30.42
C GLY A 140 8.97 -19.27 -31.62
N ARG A 141 9.09 -18.48 -32.69
CA ARG A 141 8.70 -18.79 -34.05
C ARG A 141 9.51 -20.03 -34.44
N ARG A 142 9.02 -21.20 -34.01
CA ARG A 142 9.43 -22.50 -34.52
C ARG A 142 8.99 -22.53 -35.97
N SER A 143 9.87 -22.05 -36.85
CA SER A 143 9.87 -22.46 -38.24
C SER A 143 10.23 -23.94 -38.24
N GLU A 144 9.22 -24.79 -38.27
CA GLU A 144 9.38 -26.17 -38.73
C GLU A 144 9.71 -26.11 -40.22
N GLY A 145 11.00 -25.98 -40.52
CA GLY A 145 11.58 -26.21 -41.83
C GLY A 145 12.34 -27.54 -41.81
N PRO A 146 12.07 -28.48 -42.74
CA PRO A 146 12.83 -29.71 -42.83
C PRO A 146 14.23 -29.44 -43.36
N VAL A 147 15.20 -30.13 -42.77
CA VAL A 147 16.63 -30.13 -43.12
C VAL A 147 16.82 -30.46 -44.61
N PRO A 148 17.80 -29.85 -45.29
CA PRO A 148 18.90 -30.69 -45.76
C PRO A 148 20.29 -30.09 -45.56
N VAL A 149 21.20 -31.00 -45.26
CA VAL A 149 22.66 -30.89 -45.15
C VAL A 149 23.27 -30.33 -46.44
N THR A 150 24.27 -29.45 -46.35
CA THR A 150 25.40 -29.39 -47.31
C THR A 150 26.61 -28.64 -46.71
N PRO A 151 27.85 -28.98 -47.11
CA PRO A 151 29.09 -28.54 -46.45
C PRO A 151 29.88 -27.46 -47.23
N LEU A 152 30.83 -26.84 -46.52
CA LEU A 152 32.05 -26.15 -46.97
C LEU A 152 31.96 -25.06 -48.08
N SER A 153 32.38 -23.84 -47.73
CA SER A 153 33.34 -22.96 -48.45
C SER A 153 33.54 -21.69 -47.62
N ARG A 154 34.73 -21.39 -47.07
CA ARG A 154 35.98 -20.91 -47.69
C ARG A 154 35.87 -19.47 -48.24
N SER A 155 36.83 -18.65 -47.80
CA SER A 155 37.26 -17.34 -48.34
C SER A 155 36.37 -16.12 -48.07
N THR A 156 36.84 -14.91 -47.86
CA THR A 156 38.18 -14.31 -47.62
C THR A 156 37.89 -12.85 -47.24
N ARG A 157 38.65 -12.31 -46.27
CA ARG A 157 39.36 -11.04 -46.37
C ARG A 157 38.63 -9.86 -47.05
N SER A 158 38.24 -8.85 -46.28
CA SER A 158 38.48 -7.46 -46.70
C SER A 158 38.54 -6.51 -45.52
N SER A 159 39.51 -5.61 -45.62
CA SER A 159 40.05 -4.74 -44.59
C SER A 159 39.48 -3.32 -44.69
N ARG A 160 39.48 -2.59 -43.55
CA ARG A 160 39.77 -1.13 -43.36
C ARG A 160 38.73 -0.40 -42.49
N PRO A 161 39.08 0.77 -41.90
CA PRO A 161 40.37 1.18 -41.35
C PRO A 161 40.25 1.66 -39.89
N ALA A 162 41.40 1.70 -39.22
CA ALA A 162 41.60 2.33 -37.93
C ALA A 162 41.48 3.86 -38.03
N PHE A 163 40.72 4.46 -37.11
CA PHE A 163 40.82 5.87 -36.79
C PHE A 163 41.40 6.05 -35.39
N ALA A 164 42.23 7.09 -35.31
CA ALA A 164 43.22 7.32 -34.29
C ALA A 164 42.64 7.84 -32.97
N SER A 165 43.33 7.41 -31.91
CA SER A 165 43.64 8.07 -30.65
C SER A 165 43.02 9.43 -30.38
N THR A 166 42.31 9.53 -29.26
CA THR A 166 42.27 10.76 -28.46
C THR A 166 42.50 10.38 -27.01
N SER A 167 43.71 10.69 -26.54
CA SER A 167 44.17 10.55 -25.17
C SER A 167 43.45 11.58 -24.30
N ALA A 168 42.75 11.13 -23.25
CA ALA A 168 42.28 12.00 -22.18
C ALA A 168 42.94 11.59 -20.86
N PRO A 169 43.39 12.55 -20.03
CA PRO A 169 44.22 12.29 -18.87
C PRO A 169 43.44 11.76 -17.67
N SER A 170 44.08 10.85 -16.96
CA SER A 170 43.67 10.25 -15.71
C SER A 170 43.66 11.27 -14.56
N THR A 171 42.49 11.51 -13.97
CA THR A 171 42.37 12.12 -12.64
C THR A 171 42.22 11.04 -11.58
N SER A 172 43.30 10.84 -10.84
CA SER A 172 43.39 10.10 -9.59
C SER A 172 42.77 10.89 -8.44
N SER A 173 41.88 10.25 -7.67
CA SER A 173 41.63 10.57 -6.25
C SER A 173 41.00 9.32 -5.60
N SER A 174 41.79 8.52 -4.89
CA SER A 174 41.96 8.56 -3.43
C SER A 174 40.75 8.03 -2.67
N THR A 175 40.67 6.70 -2.57
CA THR A 175 39.89 5.96 -1.57
C THR A 175 40.58 6.01 -0.21
N PRO A 176 39.90 6.42 0.88
CA PRO A 176 40.41 6.18 2.23
C PRO A 176 39.98 4.79 2.73
N SER A 177 40.99 3.96 2.97
CA SER A 177 40.92 2.69 3.70
C SER A 177 40.81 2.95 5.21
N SER A 178 39.98 2.17 5.92
CA SER A 178 39.91 2.12 7.39
C SER A 178 39.09 0.90 7.84
N PRO A 179 39.32 0.35 9.05
CA PRO A 179 40.09 -0.87 9.18
C PRO A 179 39.31 -2.08 9.69
N VAL A 180 39.92 -3.24 9.42
CA VAL A 180 39.74 -4.52 10.08
C VAL A 180 39.64 -4.38 11.60
N SER A 181 38.62 -5.01 12.19
CA SER A 181 38.65 -5.49 13.58
C SER A 181 38.30 -6.97 13.58
N GLN A 182 39.33 -7.78 13.82
CA GLN A 182 39.22 -9.15 14.29
C GLN A 182 38.87 -9.12 15.79
N SER A 183 38.07 -10.07 16.26
CA SER A 183 38.40 -10.90 17.45
C SER A 183 37.19 -11.63 18.02
N PHE A 184 37.26 -12.96 17.94
CA PHE A 184 36.89 -14.02 18.90
C PHE A 184 35.82 -13.80 19.98
N GLY A 185 34.89 -14.75 20.01
CA GLY A 185 34.01 -15.02 21.16
C GLY A 185 33.37 -16.41 21.07
N SER A 186 34.08 -17.40 21.61
CA SER A 186 33.64 -18.78 21.78
C SER A 186 32.47 -18.91 22.76
N GLY A 187 31.57 -19.87 22.48
CA GLY A 187 31.03 -20.79 23.51
C GLY A 187 29.69 -20.43 24.18
N GLY A 188 28.84 -21.45 24.32
CA GLY A 188 27.66 -21.45 25.20
C GLY A 188 26.43 -22.07 24.53
N ARG A 189 26.27 -23.40 24.50
CA ARG A 189 25.68 -24.25 25.55
C ARG A 189 24.14 -24.19 25.61
N ARG A 190 23.55 -25.29 25.14
CA ARG A 190 22.30 -25.98 25.53
C ARG A 190 21.39 -25.30 26.56
N GLN A 191 20.08 -25.30 26.27
CA GLN A 191 18.99 -25.83 27.14
C GLN A 191 17.69 -25.93 26.29
N ASN A 192 17.10 -27.12 26.20
CA ASN A 192 15.84 -27.54 26.88
C ASN A 192 14.70 -26.54 26.61
N GLY A 193 13.65 -26.90 25.87
CA GLY A 193 12.64 -27.86 26.33
C GLY A 193 11.50 -27.10 27.01
N SER A 194 10.44 -26.78 26.28
CA SER A 194 9.13 -26.45 26.86
C SER A 194 8.02 -26.66 25.85
N THR A 195 7.42 -27.83 25.97
CA THR A 195 6.04 -28.13 25.57
C THR A 195 5.12 -27.16 26.28
N SER A 196 4.31 -26.39 25.54
CA SER A 196 3.18 -25.67 26.10
C SER A 196 2.05 -25.60 25.07
N GLN A 197 1.05 -26.42 25.38
CA GLN A 197 -0.38 -26.33 25.08
C GLN A 197 -0.83 -25.42 23.94
N VAL A 198 -1.36 -26.07 22.91
CA VAL A 198 -2.34 -25.53 21.96
C VAL A 198 -3.55 -25.03 22.76
N ARG A 199 -3.61 -23.71 22.98
CA ARG A 199 -4.84 -23.00 23.35
C ARG A 199 -5.55 -22.58 22.07
N SER A 200 -6.83 -22.90 21.98
CA SER A 200 -7.74 -22.46 20.93
C SER A 200 -7.67 -20.95 20.69
N PRO A 201 -7.90 -20.48 19.45
CA PRO A 201 -7.82 -19.07 19.12
C PRO A 201 -8.92 -18.32 19.87
N ALA A 202 -8.52 -17.52 20.86
CA ALA A 202 -9.38 -16.50 21.43
C ALA A 202 -9.59 -15.43 20.35
N THR A 203 -10.84 -15.18 20.01
CA THR A 203 -11.27 -13.99 19.26
C THR A 203 -10.81 -12.75 20.04
N ASN A 204 -9.76 -12.12 19.54
CA ASN A 204 -9.18 -10.90 20.11
C ASN A 204 -10.20 -9.76 19.99
N SER A 205 -11.04 -9.62 21.01
CA SER A 205 -11.86 -8.43 21.19
C SER A 205 -10.93 -7.28 21.60
N PRO A 206 -10.98 -6.11 20.93
CA PRO A 206 -10.09 -5.01 21.23
C PRO A 206 -10.30 -4.56 22.68
N THR A 207 -9.24 -4.66 23.50
CA THR A 207 -9.26 -4.21 24.89
C THR A 207 -9.10 -2.70 24.92
N ARG A 208 -10.24 -1.99 24.98
CA ARG A 208 -10.38 -0.54 24.88
C ARG A 208 -10.29 0.10 26.27
N GLY A 209 -9.52 1.19 26.41
CA GLY A 209 -9.56 2.04 27.60
C GLY A 209 -10.96 2.63 27.79
N SER A 210 -11.39 2.81 29.05
CA SER A 210 -12.69 3.41 29.35
C SER A 210 -12.82 4.79 28.67
N PRO A 211 -13.81 4.99 27.78
CA PRO A 211 -14.02 6.26 27.10
C PRO A 211 -14.38 7.34 28.11
N THR A 212 -13.73 8.51 27.99
CA THR A 212 -14.00 9.67 28.85
C THR A 212 -15.24 10.46 28.40
N ASP A 213 -15.79 10.14 27.23
CA ASP A 213 -16.93 10.82 26.62
C ASP A 213 -17.90 9.79 25.98
N PRO A 214 -19.15 9.68 26.47
CA PRO A 214 -20.12 8.70 25.96
C PRO A 214 -20.56 8.97 24.52
N GLU A 215 -20.55 10.23 24.05
CA GLU A 215 -20.97 10.59 22.68
C GLU A 215 -19.94 10.16 21.63
N ASN A 216 -18.66 10.15 22.01
CA ASN A 216 -17.57 9.76 21.12
C ASN A 216 -17.40 8.24 21.01
N THR A 217 -18.08 7.46 21.86
CA THR A 217 -17.84 6.01 21.95
C THR A 217 -18.34 5.24 20.73
N VAL A 218 -19.48 5.64 20.16
CA VAL A 218 -20.05 5.01 18.95
C VAL A 218 -19.17 5.34 17.74
N GLN A 219 -18.73 6.60 17.61
CA GLN A 219 -17.84 7.01 16.52
C GLN A 219 -16.51 6.27 16.57
N GLU A 220 -15.86 6.21 17.73
CA GLU A 220 -14.63 5.44 17.87
C GLU A 220 -14.90 3.95 17.59
N TRP A 221 -16.04 3.39 17.99
CA TRP A 221 -16.38 1.99 17.71
C TRP A 221 -16.48 1.75 16.20
N LEU A 222 -17.21 2.60 15.48
CA LEU A 222 -17.30 2.57 14.02
C LEU A 222 -15.93 2.74 13.33
N GLU A 223 -15.08 3.62 13.85
CA GLU A 223 -13.70 3.79 13.36
C GLU A 223 -12.89 2.47 13.51
N GLY A 224 -13.17 1.69 14.55
CA GLY A 224 -12.56 0.37 14.75
C GLY A 224 -12.85 -0.62 13.62
N TYR A 225 -13.99 -0.46 12.94
CA TYR A 225 -14.41 -1.24 11.77
C TYR A 225 -14.14 -0.51 10.44
N GLY A 226 -13.68 0.75 10.48
CA GLY A 226 -13.46 1.58 9.30
C GLY A 226 -14.75 1.98 8.59
N ILE A 227 -15.84 2.15 9.34
CA ILE A 227 -17.17 2.57 8.87
C ILE A 227 -17.64 3.82 9.63
N GLU A 228 -16.71 4.69 10.01
CA GLU A 228 -16.98 5.93 10.77
C GLU A 228 -18.00 6.85 10.08
N ASP A 229 -18.06 6.81 8.75
CA ASP A 229 -18.99 7.61 7.94
C ASP A 229 -20.47 7.23 8.19
N LEU A 230 -20.74 6.07 8.81
CA LEU A 230 -22.09 5.66 9.21
C LEU A 230 -22.56 6.29 10.53
N TYR A 231 -21.73 7.08 11.22
CA TYR A 231 -22.07 7.64 12.54
C TYR A 231 -23.38 8.45 12.53
N GLU A 232 -23.58 9.33 11.55
CA GLU A 232 -24.81 10.13 11.45
C GLU A 232 -26.06 9.25 11.32
N ARG A 233 -25.93 8.06 10.71
CA ARG A 233 -27.04 7.11 10.55
C ARG A 233 -27.34 6.36 11.84
N PHE A 234 -26.32 5.96 12.58
CA PHE A 234 -26.47 5.42 13.93
C PHE A 234 -27.13 6.46 14.84
N ALA A 235 -26.70 7.72 14.78
CA ALA A 235 -27.31 8.82 15.53
C ALA A 235 -28.78 9.05 15.14
N ALA A 236 -29.10 9.04 13.84
CA ALA A 236 -30.49 9.14 13.35
C ALA A 236 -31.36 7.94 13.75
N ALA A 237 -30.75 6.77 13.99
CA ALA A 237 -31.41 5.60 14.54
C ALA A 237 -31.54 5.63 16.08
N GLY A 238 -31.05 6.69 16.74
CA GLY A 238 -31.08 6.84 18.19
C GLY A 238 -29.99 6.05 18.91
N ILE A 239 -28.89 5.74 18.24
CA ILE A 239 -27.72 5.06 18.81
C ILE A 239 -26.57 6.06 18.85
N THR A 240 -26.54 6.87 19.90
CA THR A 240 -25.55 7.94 20.11
C THR A 240 -24.58 7.62 21.23
N SER A 241 -24.92 6.67 22.09
CA SER A 241 -24.16 6.34 23.30
C SER A 241 -23.63 4.90 23.31
N ALA A 242 -22.57 4.69 24.08
CA ALA A 242 -22.01 3.36 24.36
C ALA A 242 -23.05 2.39 24.95
N ASP A 243 -23.97 2.90 25.78
CA ASP A 243 -24.98 2.09 26.45
C ASP A 243 -26.08 1.63 25.47
N GLU A 244 -26.46 2.46 24.51
CA GLU A 244 -27.36 2.07 23.42
C GLU A 244 -26.72 1.01 22.53
N LEU A 245 -25.46 1.22 22.17
CA LEU A 245 -24.69 0.25 21.41
C LEU A 245 -24.50 -1.06 22.20
N GLY A 246 -24.26 -0.99 23.51
CA GLY A 246 -24.18 -2.17 24.38
C GLY A 246 -25.51 -2.91 24.49
N ARG A 247 -26.62 -2.19 24.54
CA ARG A 247 -27.97 -2.77 24.48
C ARG A 247 -28.25 -3.44 23.14
N SER A 248 -27.61 -2.99 22.05
CA SER A 248 -27.77 -3.64 20.74
C SER A 248 -27.30 -5.10 20.72
N ALA A 249 -26.37 -5.48 21.59
CA ALA A 249 -25.95 -6.88 21.74
C ALA A 249 -27.05 -7.78 22.33
N ALA A 250 -28.03 -7.20 23.02
CA ALA A 250 -29.19 -7.91 23.57
C ALA A 250 -30.42 -7.86 22.64
N TRP A 251 -30.34 -7.20 21.49
CA TRP A 251 -31.44 -7.11 20.54
C TRP A 251 -31.68 -8.45 19.84
N SER A 252 -32.95 -8.71 19.52
CA SER A 252 -33.30 -9.83 18.65
C SER A 252 -32.61 -9.67 17.29
N GLU A 253 -32.35 -10.80 16.63
CA GLU A 253 -31.78 -10.80 15.28
C GLU A 253 -32.63 -9.97 14.31
N GLU A 254 -33.96 -10.08 14.40
CA GLU A 254 -34.91 -9.27 13.62
C GLU A 254 -34.70 -7.76 13.82
N THR A 255 -34.46 -7.32 15.06
CA THR A 255 -34.24 -5.90 15.36
C THR A 255 -32.89 -5.43 14.82
N ARG A 256 -31.85 -6.27 14.92
CA ARG A 256 -30.53 -5.97 14.35
C ARG A 256 -30.59 -5.91 12.82
N ARG A 257 -31.33 -6.81 12.19
CA ARG A 257 -31.56 -6.81 10.73
C ARG A 257 -32.37 -5.60 10.28
N ALA A 258 -33.41 -5.22 11.02
CA ALA A 258 -34.16 -4.00 10.75
C ALA A 258 -33.31 -2.72 10.88
N LEU A 259 -32.38 -2.67 11.85
CA LEU A 259 -31.41 -1.57 11.95
C LEU A 259 -30.45 -1.59 10.75
N TYR A 260 -29.90 -2.75 10.41
CA TYR A 260 -29.00 -2.96 9.28
C TYR A 260 -29.66 -2.47 7.98
N ASP A 261 -30.89 -2.91 7.69
CA ASP A 261 -31.66 -2.49 6.52
C ASP A 261 -31.99 -1.00 6.54
N LYS A 262 -32.23 -0.41 7.72
CA LYS A 262 -32.48 1.03 7.84
C LYS A 262 -31.21 1.85 7.56
N ILE A 263 -30.05 1.40 8.03
CA ILE A 263 -28.77 2.10 7.84
C ILE A 263 -28.30 1.98 6.39
N LEU A 264 -28.43 0.78 5.81
CA LEU A 264 -27.94 0.49 4.46
C LEU A 264 -28.96 0.80 3.37
N GLY A 265 -30.26 0.67 3.62
CA GLY A 265 -31.29 0.89 2.59
C GLY A 265 -31.34 2.31 2.04
N GLU A 266 -30.74 3.28 2.74
CA GLU A 266 -30.61 4.66 2.27
C GLU A 266 -29.31 4.94 1.50
N ILE A 267 -28.37 3.99 1.46
CA ILE A 267 -27.09 4.10 0.77
C ILE A 267 -27.06 3.03 -0.31
N LYS A 268 -26.56 3.33 -1.51
CA LYS A 268 -26.03 2.26 -2.36
C LYS A 268 -24.76 1.76 -1.68
N ALA A 269 -24.93 0.93 -0.67
CA ALA A 269 -23.83 0.52 0.18
C ALA A 269 -22.91 -0.36 -0.64
N ASP A 270 -21.63 0.02 -0.64
CA ASP A 270 -20.57 -0.83 -1.17
C ASP A 270 -20.55 -2.14 -0.37
N LEU A 271 -20.24 -3.27 -1.01
CA LEU A 271 -20.26 -4.61 -0.40
C LEU A 271 -19.40 -4.68 0.89
N PHE A 272 -18.41 -3.79 0.95
CA PHE A 272 -17.58 -3.51 2.10
C PHE A 272 -18.38 -3.06 3.34
N TYR A 273 -19.28 -2.09 3.21
CA TYR A 273 -20.08 -1.58 4.33
C TYR A 273 -21.05 -2.63 4.85
N GLU A 274 -21.64 -3.41 3.95
CA GLU A 274 -22.51 -4.55 4.30
C GLU A 274 -21.75 -5.55 5.17
N THR A 275 -20.56 -5.98 4.72
CA THR A 275 -19.73 -6.96 5.43
C THR A 275 -19.30 -6.43 6.80
N GLN A 276 -18.75 -5.20 6.86
CA GLN A 276 -18.27 -4.64 8.12
C GLN A 276 -19.40 -4.36 9.11
N LEU A 277 -20.55 -3.88 8.65
CA LEU A 277 -21.70 -3.63 9.51
C LEU A 277 -22.32 -4.94 10.02
N GLY A 278 -22.36 -5.99 9.17
CA GLY A 278 -22.78 -7.33 9.57
C GLY A 278 -21.87 -7.93 10.64
N ASP A 279 -20.55 -7.85 10.45
CA ASP A 279 -19.54 -8.28 11.43
C ASP A 279 -19.67 -7.50 12.75
N ALA A 280 -19.86 -6.19 12.66
CA ALA A 280 -19.99 -5.31 13.81
C ALA A 280 -21.27 -5.61 14.63
N LEU A 281 -22.38 -5.90 13.95
CA LEU A 281 -23.66 -6.28 14.58
C LEU A 281 -23.76 -7.78 14.91
N ARG A 282 -22.74 -8.58 14.59
CA ARG A 282 -22.71 -10.05 14.73
C ARG A 282 -23.92 -10.72 14.07
N LEU A 283 -24.25 -10.28 12.86
CA LEU A 283 -25.18 -10.97 11.98
C LEU A 283 -24.35 -12.02 11.22
N GLN A 284 -24.17 -13.20 11.82
CA GLN A 284 -23.63 -14.36 11.10
C GLN A 284 -24.82 -15.14 10.55
N ASP A 285 -24.98 -15.10 9.23
CA ASP A 285 -25.90 -15.99 8.50
C ASP A 285 -25.37 -17.44 8.46
#